data_AF-A0A286HLT2-F1
#
_entry.id   AF-A0A286HLT2-F1
#
_cell.length_a   1.000
_cell.length_b   1.000
_cell.length_c   1.000
_cell.angle_alpha   90.00
_cell.angle_beta   90.00
_cell.angle_gamma   90.00
#
_symmetry.space_group_name_H-M   'P 1'
#
loop_
_entity.id
_entity.type
_entity.pdbx_description
1 polymer ?
#
loop_
_entity_poly.entity_id
_entity_poly.type
_entity_poly.pdbx_seq_one_letter_code
_entity_poly.pdbx_strand_id
1 'polypeptide(L)'
;MLTIQQRWCKIREHIRFKYLPKIVEGMVHLSTQKARFRLRKDGRIRILVDSTVLGHGVTHESSWVSTGPKKWGGTEIATGYLARMPVHSFDDDSAEYQNVCFLPGIAHLARTGLVGLCTSAELRAEVDRQPLGRFRGYGLFSYGIFNDIQLESVDGFVIERNALNGMPPVNYAQQQRDRINSSQDPLFHSLVSLLGESNSQDAWHLTTAERHGLFCFLTMDFKLLRTVASRRNQEPLSSLKTKILTPQELGMYLEIRPIQPHLLSYNKASFFVRSDLVRPRKNRRVN
;
A
#
# COMPACT_ATOMS: atom_id res chain seq x y z
N MET A 1 -42.88 0.18 -13.10
CA MET A 1 -42.16 -0.74 -14.03
C MET A 1 -40.79 -0.14 -14.35
N LEU A 2 -39.70 -0.92 -14.26
CA LEU A 2 -38.37 -0.45 -14.68
C LEU A 2 -38.33 -0.30 -16.20
N THR A 3 -37.73 0.79 -16.68
CA THR A 3 -37.49 1.00 -18.12
C THR A 3 -36.52 -0.07 -18.67
N ILE A 4 -36.57 -0.33 -19.98
CA ILE A 4 -35.65 -1.29 -20.64
C ILE A 4 -34.19 -0.93 -20.32
N GLN A 5 -33.84 0.35 -20.34
CA GLN A 5 -32.51 0.85 -19.99
C GLN A 5 -32.11 0.50 -18.54
N GLN A 6 -33.02 0.66 -17.58
CA GLN A 6 -32.76 0.31 -16.18
C GLN A 6 -32.55 -1.21 -16.00
N ARG A 7 -33.31 -2.05 -16.72
CA ARG A 7 -33.13 -3.51 -16.71
C ARG A 7 -31.76 -3.90 -17.27
N TRP A 8 -31.37 -3.31 -18.39
CA TRP A 8 -30.04 -3.52 -18.99
C TRP A 8 -28.90 -3.11 -18.05
N CYS A 9 -29.00 -1.94 -17.41
CA CYS A 9 -28.01 -1.50 -16.42
C CYS A 9 -27.89 -2.50 -15.26
N LYS A 10 -29.00 -2.99 -14.72
CA LYS A 10 -28.99 -4.00 -13.64
C LYS A 10 -28.35 -5.32 -14.07
N ILE A 11 -28.65 -5.81 -15.28
CA ILE A 11 -28.06 -7.04 -15.81
C ILE A 11 -26.55 -6.87 -15.99
N ARG A 12 -26.11 -5.75 -16.57
CA ARG A 12 -24.69 -5.44 -16.76
C ARG A 12 -23.93 -5.40 -15.43
N GLU A 13 -24.48 -4.72 -14.43
CA GLU A 13 -23.90 -4.68 -13.09
C GLU A 13 -23.84 -6.08 -12.47
N HIS A 14 -24.92 -6.86 -12.55
CA HIS A 14 -24.92 -8.24 -12.05
C HIS A 14 -23.80 -9.10 -12.68
N ILE A 15 -23.61 -8.97 -14.00
CA ILE A 15 -22.51 -9.65 -14.71
C ILE A 15 -21.14 -9.20 -14.18
N ARG A 16 -20.95 -7.88 -14.00
CA ARG A 16 -19.70 -7.34 -13.46
C ARG A 16 -19.40 -7.87 -12.06
N PHE A 17 -20.37 -7.85 -11.14
CA PHE A 17 -20.20 -8.41 -9.79
C PHE A 17 -19.90 -9.91 -9.80
N LYS A 18 -20.57 -10.68 -10.67
CA LYS A 18 -20.48 -12.14 -10.66
C LYS A 18 -19.22 -12.68 -11.33
N TYR A 19 -18.80 -12.09 -12.45
CA TYR A 19 -17.78 -12.68 -13.33
C TYR A 19 -16.49 -11.87 -13.39
N LEU A 20 -16.54 -10.54 -13.29
CA LEU A 20 -15.34 -9.72 -13.43
C LEU A 20 -14.26 -10.05 -12.39
N PRO A 21 -14.58 -10.28 -11.09
CA PRO A 21 -13.55 -10.64 -10.11
C PRO A 21 -12.75 -11.88 -10.50
N LYS A 22 -13.41 -12.93 -10.99
CA LYS A 22 -12.75 -14.18 -11.41
C LYS A 22 -11.87 -13.98 -12.64
N ILE A 23 -12.32 -13.18 -13.60
CA ILE A 23 -11.54 -12.84 -14.79
C ILE A 23 -10.26 -12.11 -14.37
N VAL A 24 -10.40 -11.11 -13.49
CA VAL A 24 -9.27 -10.28 -13.04
C VAL A 24 -8.31 -11.08 -12.16
N GLU A 25 -8.80 -11.98 -11.32
CA GLU A 25 -7.97 -12.96 -10.60
C GLU A 25 -7.16 -13.84 -11.56
N GLY A 26 -7.78 -14.32 -12.64
CA GLY A 26 -7.09 -15.03 -13.71
C GLY A 26 -6.01 -14.18 -14.39
N MET A 27 -6.29 -12.89 -14.66
CA MET A 27 -5.30 -11.96 -15.22
C MET A 27 -4.12 -11.73 -14.27
N VAL A 28 -4.36 -11.54 -12.97
CA VAL A 28 -3.31 -11.39 -11.96
C VAL A 28 -2.50 -12.69 -11.81
N HIS A 29 -3.15 -13.84 -11.94
CA HIS A 29 -2.46 -15.13 -11.93
C HIS A 29 -1.50 -15.26 -13.12
N LEU A 30 -1.97 -14.94 -14.33
CA LEU A 30 -1.15 -14.96 -15.55
C LEU A 30 -0.04 -13.90 -15.52
N SER A 31 -0.30 -12.73 -14.92
CA SER A 31 0.68 -11.65 -14.84
C SER A 31 1.92 -12.01 -14.01
N THR A 32 1.79 -12.99 -13.12
CA THR A 32 2.87 -13.46 -12.24
C THR A 32 3.46 -14.81 -12.67
N GLN A 33 3.03 -15.38 -13.80
CA GLN A 33 3.43 -16.73 -14.21
C GLN A 33 4.96 -16.91 -14.26
N LYS A 34 5.68 -15.95 -14.85
CA LYS A 34 7.14 -15.99 -14.96
C LYS A 34 7.83 -15.85 -13.60
N ALA A 35 7.40 -14.88 -12.80
CA ALA A 35 7.87 -14.69 -11.43
C ALA A 35 7.74 -15.99 -10.61
N ARG A 36 6.60 -16.68 -10.73
CA ARG A 36 6.36 -17.94 -10.03
C ARG A 36 7.30 -19.06 -10.46
N PHE A 37 7.56 -19.18 -11.76
CA PHE A 37 8.51 -20.18 -12.26
C PHE A 37 9.92 -19.91 -11.70
N ARG A 38 10.35 -18.65 -11.75
CA ARG A 38 11.66 -18.24 -11.25
C ARG A 38 11.81 -18.44 -9.74
N LEU A 39 10.87 -17.95 -8.93
CA LEU A 39 10.92 -18.08 -7.47
C LEU A 39 10.78 -19.53 -6.98
N ARG A 40 10.16 -20.42 -7.76
CA ARG A 40 10.16 -21.86 -7.45
C ARG A 40 11.52 -22.50 -7.67
N LYS A 41 12.31 -21.99 -8.61
CA LYS A 41 13.67 -22.47 -8.91
C LYS A 41 14.70 -21.85 -7.97
N ASP A 42 14.68 -20.53 -7.83
CA ASP A 42 15.69 -19.73 -7.12
C ASP A 42 15.43 -19.68 -5.60
N GLY A 43 14.22 -20.02 -5.17
CA GLY A 43 13.79 -19.95 -3.78
C GLY A 43 12.89 -18.75 -3.47
N ARG A 44 12.27 -18.79 -2.29
CA ARG A 44 11.38 -17.74 -1.81
C ARG A 44 12.21 -16.53 -1.36
N ILE A 45 11.71 -15.34 -1.65
CA ILE A 45 12.32 -14.08 -1.18
C ILE A 45 11.48 -13.47 -0.07
N ARG A 46 12.12 -12.73 0.85
CA ARG A 46 11.45 -11.95 1.90
C ARG A 46 11.71 -10.47 1.69
N ILE A 47 10.70 -9.65 1.93
CA ILE A 47 10.70 -8.22 1.57
C ILE A 47 10.16 -7.42 2.76
N LEU A 48 10.89 -6.39 3.20
CA LEU A 48 10.37 -5.43 4.17
C LEU A 48 9.48 -4.43 3.45
N VAL A 49 8.21 -4.32 3.84
CA VAL A 49 7.24 -3.43 3.20
C VAL A 49 7.07 -2.16 4.01
N ASP A 50 7.40 -1.05 3.39
CA ASP A 50 7.20 0.28 3.95
C ASP A 50 5.71 0.66 4.09
N SER A 51 5.41 1.54 5.04
CA SER A 51 4.07 2.05 5.29
C SER A 51 3.50 2.79 4.07
N THR A 52 4.37 3.44 3.28
CA THR A 52 4.01 4.13 2.04
C THR A 52 3.39 3.17 1.02
N VAL A 53 3.97 1.97 0.84
CA VAL A 53 3.46 0.92 -0.06
C VAL A 53 2.09 0.42 0.41
N LEU A 54 1.91 0.21 1.71
CA LEU A 54 0.62 -0.18 2.28
C LEU A 54 -0.44 0.90 2.05
N GLY A 55 -0.05 2.17 2.24
CA GLY A 55 -0.89 3.32 1.96
C GLY A 55 -1.34 3.35 0.50
N HIS A 56 -0.42 3.22 -0.45
CA HIS A 56 -0.73 3.16 -1.89
C HIS A 56 -1.43 1.86 -2.33
N GLY A 57 -1.37 0.80 -1.52
CA GLY A 57 -2.12 -0.44 -1.71
C GLY A 57 -3.64 -0.27 -1.60
N VAL A 58 -4.12 0.83 -1.01
CA VAL A 58 -5.54 1.21 -1.02
C VAL A 58 -5.89 1.82 -2.37
N THR A 59 -6.50 1.01 -3.24
CA THR A 59 -6.81 1.38 -4.63
C THR A 59 -8.24 1.85 -4.84
N HIS A 60 -9.15 1.47 -3.94
CA HIS A 60 -10.53 1.95 -3.98
C HIS A 60 -10.98 2.35 -2.59
N GLU A 61 -11.78 3.39 -2.52
CA GLU A 61 -12.33 3.87 -1.27
C GLU A 61 -13.82 4.17 -1.43
N SER A 62 -14.57 4.09 -0.33
CA SER A 62 -15.97 4.51 -0.32
C SER A 62 -16.05 6.05 -0.32
N SER A 63 -16.84 6.62 -1.23
CA SER A 63 -17.08 8.06 -1.31
C SER A 63 -18.57 8.33 -1.56
N TRP A 64 -19.02 9.50 -1.12
CA TRP A 64 -20.38 9.98 -1.40
C TRP A 64 -20.52 10.39 -2.86
N VAL A 65 -21.58 9.92 -3.51
CA VAL A 65 -21.99 10.28 -4.86
C VAL A 65 -23.22 11.17 -4.74
N SER A 66 -23.09 12.45 -5.08
CA SER A 66 -24.23 13.36 -5.09
C SER A 66 -25.20 13.00 -6.21
N THR A 67 -26.50 12.95 -5.90
CA THR A 67 -27.60 12.86 -6.87
C THR A 67 -28.33 14.19 -7.03
N GLY A 68 -27.74 15.28 -6.53
CA GLY A 68 -28.32 16.63 -6.55
C GLY A 68 -29.25 16.90 -5.37
N PRO A 69 -29.66 18.18 -5.19
CA PRO A 69 -30.64 18.55 -4.20
C PRO A 69 -32.03 18.02 -4.57
N LYS A 70 -32.80 17.59 -3.58
CA LYS A 70 -34.23 17.25 -3.74
C LYS A 70 -35.05 17.95 -2.66
N LYS A 71 -36.24 18.42 -3.02
CA LYS A 71 -37.19 19.01 -2.07
C LYS A 71 -37.87 17.93 -1.24
N TRP A 72 -37.66 17.98 0.07
CA TRP A 72 -38.34 17.16 1.07
C TRP A 72 -39.03 18.08 2.07
N GLY A 73 -40.36 18.09 2.06
CA GLY A 73 -41.15 18.93 2.98
C GLY A 73 -40.90 20.44 2.84
N GLY A 74 -40.55 20.93 1.65
CA GLY A 74 -40.25 22.35 1.41
C GLY A 74 -38.78 22.75 1.56
N THR A 75 -37.93 21.89 2.13
CA THR A 75 -36.48 22.11 2.26
C THR A 75 -35.71 21.35 1.18
N GLU A 76 -34.68 21.96 0.61
CA GLU A 76 -33.76 21.27 -0.30
C GLU A 76 -32.68 20.52 0.48
N ILE A 77 -32.63 19.21 0.29
CA ILE A 77 -31.64 18.34 0.92
C ILE A 77 -30.72 17.77 -0.16
N ALA A 78 -29.41 17.86 0.07
CA ALA A 78 -28.41 17.20 -0.78
C ALA A 78 -28.59 15.68 -0.68
N THR A 79 -29.01 15.06 -1.78
CA THR A 79 -29.19 13.60 -1.83
C THR A 79 -28.00 12.93 -2.48
N GLY A 80 -27.84 11.63 -2.20
CA GLY A 80 -26.76 10.85 -2.75
C GLY A 80 -26.70 9.46 -2.15
N TYR A 81 -25.63 8.75 -2.44
CA TYR A 81 -25.36 7.43 -1.90
C TYR A 81 -23.86 7.20 -1.80
N LEU A 82 -23.43 6.30 -0.91
CA LEU A 82 -22.04 5.87 -0.90
C LEU A 82 -21.79 4.93 -2.08
N ALA A 83 -20.61 4.99 -2.67
CA ALA A 83 -20.12 3.98 -3.60
C ALA A 83 -18.63 3.77 -3.44
N ARG A 84 -18.14 2.57 -3.76
CA ARG A 84 -16.72 2.30 -3.94
C ARG A 84 -16.27 2.96 -5.25
N MET A 85 -15.22 3.78 -5.19
CA MET A 85 -14.61 4.43 -6.34
C MET A 85 -13.11 4.16 -6.38
N PRO A 86 -12.51 4.03 -7.57
CA PRO A 86 -11.06 4.03 -7.71
C PRO A 86 -10.46 5.35 -7.21
N VAL A 87 -9.27 5.23 -6.65
CA VAL A 87 -8.47 6.37 -6.15
C VAL A 87 -7.78 7.10 -7.30
N HIS A 88 -7.32 6.34 -8.29
CA HIS A 88 -6.65 6.85 -9.48
C HIS A 88 -7.60 6.87 -10.67
N SER A 89 -7.41 7.85 -11.55
CA SER A 89 -8.14 7.91 -12.82
C SER A 89 -7.58 6.90 -13.82
N PHE A 90 -8.34 6.63 -14.88
CA PHE A 90 -7.93 5.67 -15.93
C PHE A 90 -6.76 6.19 -16.77
N ASP A 91 -6.67 7.51 -16.90
CA ASP A 91 -5.65 8.28 -17.60
C ASP A 91 -4.49 8.74 -16.70
N ASP A 92 -4.43 8.27 -15.44
CA ASP A 92 -3.35 8.61 -14.52
C ASP A 92 -2.04 7.98 -15.04
N ASP A 93 -1.06 8.81 -15.38
CA ASP A 93 0.26 8.41 -15.87
C ASP A 93 1.37 8.64 -14.85
N SER A 94 1.00 9.05 -13.63
CA SER A 94 1.93 9.38 -12.55
C SER A 94 2.85 8.21 -12.16
N ALA A 95 4.04 8.55 -11.66
CA ALA A 95 4.98 7.57 -11.14
C ALA A 95 4.36 6.76 -9.99
N GLU A 96 3.53 7.38 -9.14
CA GLU A 96 2.74 6.67 -8.14
C GLU A 96 1.89 5.59 -8.79
N TYR A 97 1.05 5.94 -9.77
CA TYR A 97 0.11 4.99 -10.38
C TYR A 97 0.82 3.84 -11.10
N GLN A 98 1.92 4.12 -11.80
CA GLN A 98 2.74 3.09 -12.45
C GLN A 98 3.22 2.05 -11.43
N ASN A 99 3.63 2.48 -10.24
CA ASN A 99 4.04 1.59 -9.14
C ASN A 99 2.86 0.81 -8.56
N VAL A 100 1.71 1.47 -8.36
CA VAL A 100 0.49 0.80 -7.87
C VAL A 100 0.08 -0.35 -8.80
N CYS A 101 0.30 -0.24 -10.11
CA CYS A 101 -0.02 -1.29 -11.09
C CYS A 101 0.74 -2.61 -10.86
N PHE A 102 1.87 -2.61 -10.15
CA PHE A 102 2.61 -3.85 -9.84
C PHE A 102 2.17 -4.51 -8.52
N LEU A 103 1.51 -3.77 -7.63
CA LEU A 103 1.08 -4.28 -6.32
C LEU A 103 0.15 -5.51 -6.41
N PRO A 104 -0.81 -5.63 -7.36
CA PRO A 104 -1.66 -6.82 -7.46
C PRO A 104 -0.86 -8.11 -7.68
N GLY A 105 0.17 -8.05 -8.52
CA GLY A 105 1.04 -9.18 -8.79
C GLY A 105 1.91 -9.54 -7.59
N ILE A 106 2.50 -8.55 -6.93
CA ILE A 106 3.27 -8.75 -5.69
C ILE A 106 2.40 -9.41 -4.60
N ALA A 107 1.19 -8.90 -4.41
CA ALA A 107 0.23 -9.46 -3.46
C ALA A 107 -0.19 -10.89 -3.80
N HIS A 108 -0.36 -11.22 -5.09
CA HIS A 108 -0.62 -12.59 -5.51
C HIS A 108 0.56 -13.54 -5.22
N LEU A 109 1.79 -13.11 -5.47
CA LEU A 109 2.98 -13.88 -5.09
C LEU A 109 3.08 -14.10 -3.58
N ALA A 110 2.66 -13.10 -2.79
CA ALA A 110 2.62 -13.23 -1.34
C ALA A 110 1.57 -14.24 -0.86
N ARG A 111 0.33 -14.17 -1.38
CA ARG A 111 -0.73 -15.14 -1.06
C ARG A 111 -0.37 -16.57 -1.44
N THR A 112 0.44 -16.74 -2.48
CA THR A 112 0.90 -18.07 -2.92
C THR A 112 2.16 -18.54 -2.19
N GLY A 113 2.65 -17.78 -1.20
CA GLY A 113 3.79 -18.14 -0.36
C GLY A 113 5.15 -18.09 -1.07
N LEU A 114 5.25 -17.41 -2.22
CA LEU A 114 6.50 -17.29 -2.98
C LEU A 114 7.29 -16.03 -2.61
N VAL A 115 6.59 -15.01 -2.11
CA VAL A 115 7.18 -13.78 -1.56
C VAL A 115 6.70 -13.61 -0.12
N GLY A 116 7.61 -13.53 0.84
CA GLY A 116 7.28 -13.21 2.23
C GLY A 116 7.25 -11.70 2.42
N LEU A 117 6.07 -11.10 2.53
CA LEU A 117 5.94 -9.69 2.91
C LEU A 117 6.08 -9.57 4.43
N CYS A 118 7.07 -8.78 4.84
CA CYS A 118 7.46 -8.59 6.23
C CYS A 118 7.25 -7.14 6.63
N THR A 119 7.13 -6.92 7.93
CA THR A 119 7.17 -5.61 8.58
C THR A 119 8.22 -5.66 9.70
N SER A 120 8.38 -4.56 10.43
CA SER A 120 9.20 -4.50 11.64
C SER A 120 8.42 -3.88 12.78
N ALA A 121 8.96 -3.98 13.99
CA ALA A 121 8.39 -3.42 15.20
C ALA A 121 8.22 -1.90 15.06
N GLU A 122 9.20 -1.20 14.48
CA GLU A 122 9.14 0.25 14.28
C GLU A 122 8.21 0.66 13.11
N LEU A 123 8.09 -0.15 12.05
CA LEU A 123 7.10 0.08 10.98
C LEU A 123 5.67 -0.14 11.50
N ARG A 124 5.45 -1.16 12.34
CA ARG A 124 4.16 -1.37 13.01
C ARG A 124 3.78 -0.20 13.89
N ALA A 125 4.71 0.28 14.72
CA ALA A 125 4.49 1.47 15.54
C ALA A 125 4.16 2.71 14.68
N GLU A 126 4.72 2.84 13.48
CA GLU A 126 4.35 3.89 12.52
C GLU A 126 2.93 3.76 12.00
N VAL A 127 2.56 2.56 11.58
CA VAL A 127 1.20 2.25 11.11
C VAL A 127 0.17 2.51 12.21
N ASP A 128 0.45 2.09 13.45
CA ASP A 128 -0.48 2.22 14.59
C ASP A 128 -0.71 3.67 15.02
N ARG A 129 0.25 4.57 14.79
CA ARG A 129 0.12 6.01 15.06
C ARG A 129 -0.72 6.75 14.02
N GLN A 130 -0.90 6.17 12.84
CA GLN A 130 -1.61 6.81 11.75
C GLN A 130 -3.07 6.30 11.68
N PRO A 131 -4.02 7.08 11.15
CA PRO A 131 -5.39 6.62 11.02
C PRO A 131 -5.46 5.33 10.21
N LEU A 132 -6.08 4.27 10.76
CA LEU A 132 -6.21 2.95 10.11
C LEU A 132 -6.72 3.02 8.67
N GLY A 133 -7.57 4.02 8.37
CA GLY A 133 -8.10 4.26 7.03
C GLY A 133 -7.02 4.58 5.98
N ARG A 134 -5.82 5.02 6.37
CA ARG A 134 -4.70 5.25 5.46
C ARG A 134 -4.20 3.96 4.79
N PHE A 135 -4.27 2.83 5.49
CA PHE A 135 -3.72 1.55 5.02
C PHE A 135 -4.79 0.53 4.62
N ARG A 136 -6.03 0.69 5.11
CA ARG A 136 -7.18 -0.18 4.78
C ARG A 136 -8.27 0.51 3.95
N GLY A 137 -8.19 1.84 3.81
CA GLY A 137 -9.22 2.71 3.27
C GLY A 137 -10.18 3.23 4.35
N TYR A 138 -10.67 4.46 4.18
CA TYR A 138 -11.50 5.14 5.19
C TYR A 138 -12.96 4.70 5.24
N GLY A 139 -13.45 3.98 4.22
CA GLY A 139 -14.82 3.49 4.16
C GLY A 139 -14.96 2.00 4.42
N LEU A 140 -16.09 1.59 5.00
CA LEU A 140 -16.45 0.18 5.25
C LEU A 140 -16.32 -0.72 4.02
N PHE A 141 -16.49 -0.16 2.82
CA PHE A 141 -16.45 -0.89 1.56
C PHE A 141 -15.22 -0.52 0.71
N SER A 142 -14.16 0.00 1.32
CA SER A 142 -12.89 0.26 0.62
C SER A 142 -12.20 -1.05 0.20
N TYR A 143 -11.24 -0.96 -0.71
CA TYR A 143 -10.48 -2.11 -1.17
C TYR A 143 -8.98 -1.81 -1.14
N GLY A 144 -8.27 -2.56 -0.29
CA GLY A 144 -6.82 -2.60 -0.21
C GLY A 144 -6.28 -3.91 -0.78
N ILE A 145 -5.25 -3.81 -1.62
CA ILE A 145 -4.60 -4.97 -2.26
C ILE A 145 -4.01 -5.93 -1.21
N PHE A 146 -3.56 -5.42 -0.06
CA PHE A 146 -2.89 -6.18 0.99
C PHE A 146 -3.79 -6.62 2.15
N ASN A 147 -5.11 -6.35 2.12
CA ASN A 147 -6.02 -6.56 3.26
C ASN A 147 -6.06 -7.99 3.83
N ASP A 148 -5.74 -9.00 3.00
CA ASP A 148 -5.77 -10.42 3.39
C ASP A 148 -4.36 -11.02 3.52
N ILE A 149 -3.33 -10.18 3.55
CA ILE A 149 -1.94 -10.64 3.65
C ILE A 149 -1.44 -10.28 5.05
N GLN A 150 -1.00 -11.29 5.78
CA GLN A 150 -0.37 -11.10 7.07
C GLN A 150 1.09 -10.68 6.87
N LEU A 151 1.45 -9.51 7.38
CA LEU A 151 2.85 -9.07 7.43
C LEU A 151 3.47 -9.52 8.74
N GLU A 152 4.35 -10.53 8.65
CA GLU A 152 5.14 -11.01 9.78
C GLU A 152 6.18 -9.95 10.19
N SER A 153 6.31 -9.67 11.49
CA SER A 153 7.36 -8.78 11.96
C SER A 153 8.66 -9.55 12.11
N VAL A 154 9.76 -9.00 11.60
CA VAL A 154 11.08 -9.66 11.65
C VAL A 154 11.78 -9.54 12.99
N ASP A 155 11.41 -8.54 13.80
CA ASP A 155 12.03 -8.15 15.07
C ASP A 155 11.01 -8.03 16.21
N GLY A 156 9.79 -8.54 16.01
CA GLY A 156 8.75 -8.63 17.05
C GLY A 156 7.85 -7.40 17.16
N PHE A 157 7.67 -6.87 18.37
CA PHE A 157 6.78 -5.75 18.66
C PHE A 157 7.44 -4.78 19.64
N VAL A 158 7.18 -3.49 19.46
CA VAL A 158 7.58 -2.46 20.43
C VAL A 158 6.44 -2.27 21.42
N ILE A 159 6.74 -2.35 22.71
CA ILE A 159 5.82 -1.90 23.76
C ILE A 159 6.04 -0.40 23.94
N GLU A 160 5.09 0.43 23.51
CA GLU A 160 5.10 1.85 23.82
C GLU A 160 4.85 2.07 25.32
N ARG A 161 5.54 3.04 25.93
CA ARG A 161 5.26 3.39 27.33
C ARG A 161 3.91 4.08 27.37
N ASN A 162 2.89 3.36 27.84
CA ASN A 162 1.60 3.96 28.15
C ASN A 162 1.78 5.10 29.16
N ALA A 163 1.12 6.23 28.90
CA ALA A 163 0.93 7.24 29.93
C ALA A 163 0.15 6.59 31.08
N LEU A 164 0.78 6.47 32.25
CA LEU A 164 0.06 6.29 33.50
C LEU A 164 -0.85 7.51 33.69
N ASN A 165 -2.06 7.29 34.22
CA ASN A 165 -3.05 8.34 34.46
C ASN A 165 -2.40 9.58 35.10
N GLY A 166 -2.50 10.73 34.43
CA GLY A 166 -2.03 12.04 34.93
C GLY A 166 -0.78 12.62 34.26
N MET A 167 -0.14 11.91 33.33
CA MET A 167 0.98 12.47 32.54
C MET A 167 0.52 13.17 31.25
N PRO A 168 1.27 14.16 30.75
CA PRO A 168 0.97 14.83 29.48
C PRO A 168 0.91 13.82 28.31
N PRO A 169 0.16 14.13 27.24
CA PRO A 169 0.03 13.25 26.09
C PRO A 169 1.42 12.89 25.55
N VAL A 170 1.71 11.59 25.53
CA VAL A 170 2.97 11.07 25.05
C VAL A 170 3.09 11.31 23.55
N ASN A 171 4.16 11.99 23.13
CA ASN A 171 4.51 12.08 21.72
C ASN A 171 5.20 10.77 21.28
N TYR A 172 4.39 9.80 20.87
CA TYR A 172 4.87 8.47 20.45
C TYR A 172 5.87 8.52 19.29
N ALA A 173 5.74 9.51 18.38
CA ALA A 173 6.70 9.70 17.30
C ALA A 173 8.08 10.13 17.82
N GLN A 174 8.12 10.98 18.85
CA GLN A 174 9.37 11.36 19.49
C GLN A 174 9.98 10.19 20.26
N GLN A 175 9.18 9.42 21.01
CA GLN A 175 9.69 8.24 21.73
C GLN A 175 10.31 7.20 20.79
N GLN A 176 9.70 6.97 19.63
CA GLN A 176 10.28 6.12 18.60
C GLN A 176 11.63 6.68 18.12
N ARG A 177 11.69 7.97 17.78
CA ARG A 177 12.93 8.60 17.33
C ARG A 177 14.02 8.48 18.39
N ASP A 178 13.70 8.72 19.66
CA ASP A 178 14.65 8.61 20.76
C ASP A 178 15.15 7.17 20.91
N ARG A 179 14.28 6.16 20.78
CA ARG A 179 14.70 4.74 20.77
C ARG A 179 15.66 4.44 19.62
N ILE A 180 15.28 4.82 18.39
CA ILE A 180 16.08 4.59 17.19
C ILE A 180 17.45 5.27 17.35
N ASN A 181 17.46 6.54 17.77
CA ASN A 181 18.68 7.32 17.96
C ASN A 181 19.56 6.81 19.11
N SER A 182 18.98 6.15 20.11
CA SER A 182 19.74 5.51 21.20
C SER A 182 20.46 4.22 20.78
N SER A 183 20.15 3.68 19.60
CA SER A 183 20.78 2.47 19.08
C SER A 183 22.30 2.66 18.97
N GLN A 184 23.05 1.60 19.26
CA GLN A 184 24.51 1.56 19.12
C GLN A 184 24.95 0.86 17.84
N ASP A 185 24.03 0.71 16.88
CA ASP A 185 24.28 -0.01 15.64
C ASP A 185 25.17 0.80 14.68
N PRO A 186 26.39 0.32 14.34
CA PRO A 186 27.28 1.03 13.44
C PRO A 186 26.70 1.25 12.05
N LEU A 187 25.97 0.27 11.50
CA LEU A 187 25.38 0.38 10.16
C LEU A 187 24.34 1.50 10.11
N PHE A 188 23.50 1.57 11.14
CA PHE A 188 22.49 2.61 11.28
C PHE A 188 23.14 3.99 11.31
N HIS A 189 24.15 4.21 12.17
CA HIS A 189 24.83 5.50 12.27
C HIS A 189 25.53 5.90 10.97
N SER A 190 26.16 4.96 10.27
CA SER A 190 26.74 5.21 8.95
C SER A 190 25.68 5.58 7.92
N LEU A 191 24.52 4.91 7.92
CA LEU A 191 23.39 5.26 7.04
C LEU A 191 22.79 6.62 7.39
N VAL A 192 22.65 6.99 8.66
CA VAL A 192 22.17 8.32 9.08
C VAL A 192 23.14 9.40 8.63
N SER A 193 24.45 9.20 8.83
CA SER A 193 25.47 10.13 8.34
C SER A 193 25.40 10.30 6.82
N LEU A 194 25.09 9.22 6.09
CA LEU A 194 25.02 9.23 4.63
C LEU A 194 23.67 9.70 4.08
N LEU A 195 22.54 9.50 4.75
CA LEU A 195 21.21 9.89 4.26
C LEU A 195 20.74 11.22 4.86
N GLY A 196 21.31 11.63 5.99
CA GLY A 196 20.92 12.79 6.78
C GLY A 196 19.94 12.42 7.92
N GLU A 197 19.97 13.20 9.01
CA GLU A 197 19.15 12.96 10.21
C GLU A 197 17.64 12.96 9.92
N SER A 198 17.19 13.71 8.90
CA SER A 198 15.79 13.74 8.48
C SER A 198 15.28 12.38 7.99
N ASN A 199 16.19 11.50 7.55
CA ASN A 199 15.91 10.16 7.03
C ASN A 199 16.34 9.07 8.02
N SER A 200 16.45 9.40 9.32
CA SER A 200 16.84 8.44 10.35
C SER A 200 15.90 7.24 10.46
N GLN A 201 14.60 7.44 10.28
CA GLN A 201 13.63 6.34 10.27
C GLN A 201 13.85 5.40 9.08
N ASP A 202 14.06 5.95 7.87
CA ASP A 202 14.36 5.16 6.68
C ASP A 202 15.69 4.41 6.81
N ALA A 203 16.72 5.06 7.39
CA ALA A 203 17.99 4.44 7.70
C ALA A 203 17.81 3.25 8.66
N TRP A 204 16.93 3.37 9.65
CA TRP A 204 16.59 2.28 10.57
C TRP A 204 15.90 1.12 9.84
N HIS A 205 14.94 1.40 8.96
CA HIS A 205 14.24 0.37 8.19
C HIS A 205 15.19 -0.39 7.25
N LEU A 206 16.09 0.32 6.58
CA LEU A 206 17.12 -0.28 5.75
C LEU A 206 18.09 -1.15 6.55
N THR A 207 18.53 -0.65 7.71
CA THR A 207 19.38 -1.40 8.64
C THR A 207 18.71 -2.68 9.12
N THR A 208 17.42 -2.59 9.46
CA THR A 208 16.60 -3.75 9.86
C THR A 208 16.53 -4.75 8.71
N ALA A 209 16.26 -4.30 7.49
CA ALA A 209 16.17 -5.19 6.34
C ALA A 209 17.49 -5.91 6.06
N GLU A 210 18.63 -5.22 6.16
CA GLU A 210 19.96 -5.81 6.01
C GLU A 210 20.29 -6.85 7.07
N ARG A 211 20.06 -6.52 8.35
CA ARG A 211 20.34 -7.43 9.47
C ARG A 211 19.55 -8.73 9.40
N HIS A 212 18.31 -8.66 8.90
CA HIS A 212 17.44 -9.82 8.76
C HIS A 212 17.59 -10.53 7.40
N GLY A 213 18.57 -10.13 6.57
CA GLY A 213 18.87 -10.76 5.29
C GLY A 213 17.70 -10.70 4.31
N LEU A 214 16.93 -9.62 4.33
CA LEU A 214 15.79 -9.44 3.45
C LEU A 214 16.27 -9.08 2.04
N PHE A 215 15.54 -9.54 1.03
CA PHE A 215 15.91 -9.31 -0.37
C PHE A 215 15.87 -7.82 -0.72
N CYS A 216 14.82 -7.12 -0.27
CA CYS A 216 14.71 -5.68 -0.44
C CYS A 216 13.88 -5.01 0.66
N PHE A 217 14.14 -3.71 0.81
CA PHE A 217 13.22 -2.75 1.40
C PHE A 217 12.36 -2.15 0.27
N LEU A 218 11.06 -2.41 0.32
CA LEU A 218 10.08 -1.99 -0.69
C LEU A 218 9.40 -0.70 -0.22
N THR A 219 9.63 0.39 -0.93
CA THR A 219 9.10 1.72 -0.60
C THR A 219 8.53 2.44 -1.82
N MET A 220 7.62 3.38 -1.59
CA MET A 220 7.16 4.35 -2.59
C MET A 220 7.58 5.79 -2.25
N ASP A 221 8.47 5.99 -1.27
CA ASP A 221 9.07 7.31 -1.03
C ASP A 221 10.10 7.63 -2.13
N PHE A 222 9.63 8.32 -3.16
CA PHE A 222 10.47 8.78 -4.26
C PHE A 222 11.54 9.80 -3.86
N LYS A 223 11.41 10.47 -2.71
CA LYS A 223 12.47 11.37 -2.21
C LYS A 223 13.61 10.54 -1.63
N LEU A 224 13.30 9.55 -0.79
CA LEU A 224 14.29 8.61 -0.27
C LEU A 224 15.05 7.91 -1.42
N LEU A 225 14.31 7.39 -2.40
CA LEU A 225 14.90 6.71 -3.56
C LEU A 225 15.85 7.60 -4.36
N ARG A 226 15.50 8.87 -4.57
CA ARG A 226 16.38 9.85 -5.22
C ARG A 226 17.65 10.09 -4.42
N THR A 227 17.53 10.26 -3.10
CA THR A 227 18.67 10.42 -2.19
C THR A 227 19.61 9.21 -2.26
N VAL A 228 19.06 8.00 -2.13
CA VAL A 228 19.80 6.74 -2.22
C VAL A 228 20.49 6.60 -3.56
N ALA A 229 19.78 6.85 -4.67
CA ALA A 229 20.34 6.74 -6.02
C ALA A 229 21.55 7.67 -6.22
N SER A 230 21.47 8.90 -5.71
CA SER A 230 22.57 9.87 -5.78
C SER A 230 23.82 9.45 -4.99
N ARG A 231 23.66 8.58 -3.98
CA ARG A 231 24.72 8.15 -3.06
C ARG A 231 25.04 6.65 -3.16
N ARG A 232 24.52 5.95 -4.17
CA ARG A 232 24.58 4.47 -4.28
C ARG A 232 25.99 3.87 -4.29
N ASN A 233 26.99 4.65 -4.69
CA ASN A 233 28.39 4.21 -4.77
C ASN A 233 29.19 4.54 -3.48
N GLN A 234 28.54 5.09 -2.46
CA GLN A 234 29.17 5.47 -1.19
C GLN A 234 28.84 4.43 -0.13
N GLU A 235 29.80 4.18 0.76
CA GLU A 235 29.56 3.31 1.92
C GLU A 235 28.62 3.99 2.93
N PRO A 236 27.67 3.25 3.53
CA PRO A 236 27.52 1.79 3.45
C PRO A 236 26.61 1.30 2.31
N LEU A 237 26.01 2.16 1.48
CA LEU A 237 25.03 1.75 0.46
C LEU A 237 25.60 0.80 -0.60
N SER A 238 26.86 0.99 -1.00
CA SER A 238 27.51 0.14 -2.00
C SER A 238 27.71 -1.31 -1.55
N SER A 239 27.81 -1.56 -0.24
CA SER A 239 28.05 -2.88 0.33
C SER A 239 26.80 -3.60 0.82
N LEU A 240 25.64 -2.93 0.81
CA LEU A 240 24.37 -3.55 1.21
C LEU A 240 23.99 -4.70 0.29
N LYS A 241 23.58 -5.83 0.89
CA LYS A 241 22.98 -6.95 0.15
C LYS A 241 21.51 -6.67 -0.15
N THR A 242 20.84 -5.97 0.76
CA THR A 242 19.44 -5.56 0.66
C THR A 242 19.30 -4.47 -0.38
N LYS A 243 18.39 -4.70 -1.34
CA LYS A 243 18.05 -3.69 -2.34
C LYS A 243 17.03 -2.71 -1.80
N ILE A 244 17.03 -1.48 -2.29
CA ILE A 244 15.95 -0.52 -2.05
C ILE A 244 15.21 -0.39 -3.37
N LEU A 245 13.96 -0.86 -3.40
CA LEU A 245 13.20 -0.98 -4.64
C LEU A 245 11.82 -0.35 -4.50
N THR A 246 11.35 0.19 -5.60
CA THR A 246 9.93 0.48 -5.82
C THR A 246 9.16 -0.79 -6.21
N PRO A 247 7.82 -0.79 -6.08
CA PRO A 247 6.98 -1.85 -6.64
C PRO A 247 7.21 -2.13 -8.12
N GLN A 248 7.45 -1.10 -8.93
CA GLN A 248 7.75 -1.23 -10.36
C GLN A 248 9.08 -1.91 -10.60
N GLU A 249 10.15 -1.49 -9.90
CA GLU A 249 11.48 -2.11 -10.05
C GLU A 249 11.48 -3.57 -9.58
N LEU A 250 10.83 -3.87 -8.46
CA LEU A 250 10.64 -5.25 -8.00
C LEU A 250 9.84 -6.07 -9.01
N GLY A 251 8.76 -5.49 -9.53
CA GLY A 251 7.91 -6.11 -10.54
C GLY A 251 8.67 -6.43 -11.82
N MET A 252 9.46 -5.49 -12.33
CA MET A 252 10.34 -5.70 -13.47
C MET A 252 11.40 -6.77 -13.18
N TYR A 253 12.04 -6.73 -12.01
CA TYR A 253 13.02 -7.73 -11.59
C TYR A 253 12.45 -9.15 -11.58
N LEU A 254 11.19 -9.31 -11.15
CA LEU A 254 10.47 -10.58 -11.10
C LEU A 254 9.71 -10.91 -12.39
N GLU A 255 9.74 -10.04 -13.41
CA GLU A 255 8.95 -10.16 -14.64
C GLU A 255 7.43 -10.26 -14.40
N ILE A 256 6.93 -9.51 -13.43
CA ILE A 256 5.49 -9.32 -13.19
C ILE A 256 4.95 -8.36 -14.26
N ARG A 257 3.85 -8.72 -14.91
CA ARG A 257 3.12 -7.78 -15.79
C ARG A 257 2.24 -6.85 -14.94
N PRO A 258 2.24 -5.53 -15.20
CA PRO A 258 1.40 -4.59 -14.47
C PRO A 258 -0.08 -4.89 -14.69
N ILE A 259 -0.88 -4.75 -13.63
CA ILE A 259 -2.34 -4.87 -13.64
C ILE A 259 -2.92 -3.56 -13.16
N GLN A 260 -3.71 -2.92 -14.02
CA GLN A 260 -4.31 -1.65 -13.68
C GLN A 260 -5.32 -1.82 -12.52
N PRO A 261 -5.21 -1.01 -11.46
CA PRO A 261 -6.06 -1.14 -10.28
C PRO A 261 -7.55 -1.06 -10.57
N HIS A 262 -7.98 -0.29 -11.57
CA HIS A 262 -9.40 -0.13 -11.91
C HIS A 262 -10.09 -1.48 -12.21
N LEU A 263 -9.36 -2.46 -12.74
CA LEU A 263 -9.87 -3.81 -12.99
C LEU A 263 -10.35 -4.48 -11.70
N LEU A 264 -9.78 -4.11 -10.56
CA LEU A 264 -10.09 -4.65 -9.23
C LEU A 264 -11.34 -4.02 -8.59
N SER A 265 -12.06 -3.12 -9.29
CA SER A 265 -13.19 -2.37 -8.72
C SER A 265 -14.25 -3.27 -8.07
N TYR A 266 -14.53 -4.42 -8.68
CA TYR A 266 -15.57 -5.35 -8.23
C TYR A 266 -15.01 -6.47 -7.33
N ASN A 267 -13.69 -6.58 -7.15
CA ASN A 267 -13.10 -7.62 -6.30
C ASN A 267 -13.53 -7.42 -4.85
N LYS A 268 -14.18 -8.44 -4.27
CA LYS A 268 -14.76 -8.41 -2.91
C LYS A 268 -15.70 -7.21 -2.69
N ALA A 269 -16.35 -6.73 -3.75
CA ALA A 269 -17.36 -5.71 -3.61
C ALA A 269 -18.68 -6.35 -3.15
N SER A 270 -19.24 -5.84 -2.05
CA SER A 270 -20.57 -6.20 -1.54
C SER A 270 -21.55 -5.02 -1.61
N PHE A 271 -21.15 -3.92 -2.24
CA PHE A 271 -21.83 -2.64 -2.21
C PHE A 271 -21.66 -1.90 -3.55
N PHE A 272 -22.40 -0.80 -3.78
CA PHE A 272 -22.37 -0.05 -5.03
C PHE A 272 -20.94 0.32 -5.45
N VAL A 273 -20.62 0.07 -6.73
CA VAL A 273 -19.33 0.40 -7.34
C VAL A 273 -19.56 1.44 -8.43
N ARG A 274 -18.75 2.51 -8.42
CA ARG A 274 -18.71 3.54 -9.45
C ARG A 274 -17.29 3.60 -10.02
N SER A 275 -16.96 2.59 -10.83
CA SER A 275 -15.66 2.49 -11.53
C SER A 275 -15.49 3.54 -12.63
N ASP A 276 -16.58 4.20 -13.01
CA ASP A 276 -16.64 5.31 -13.96
C ASP A 276 -16.34 6.67 -13.30
N LEU A 277 -16.30 6.73 -11.97
CA LEU A 277 -15.96 7.93 -11.21
C LEU A 277 -14.62 7.73 -10.51
N VAL A 278 -13.97 8.83 -10.19
CA VAL A 278 -12.73 8.84 -9.41
C VAL A 278 -12.99 9.55 -8.09
N ARG A 279 -12.39 9.04 -7.00
CA ARG A 279 -12.52 9.70 -5.70
C ARG A 279 -11.94 11.13 -5.78
N PRO A 280 -12.65 12.15 -5.23
CA PRO A 280 -12.09 13.49 -5.13
C PRO A 280 -10.78 13.50 -4.32
N ARG A 281 -9.68 14.01 -4.91
CA ARG A 281 -8.33 13.96 -4.35
C ARG A 281 -8.13 14.76 -3.04
N LYS A 282 -9.04 15.66 -2.68
CA LYS A 282 -8.85 16.67 -1.60
C LYS A 282 -8.53 16.11 -0.21
N ASN A 283 -8.76 14.82 0.05
CA ASN A 283 -8.70 14.25 1.41
C ASN A 283 -7.62 13.19 1.64
N ARG A 284 -6.66 12.99 0.71
CA ARG A 284 -5.61 11.97 0.88
C ARG A 284 -4.23 12.62 0.95
N ARG A 285 -3.67 12.75 2.16
CA ARG A 285 -2.22 12.95 2.35
C ARG A 285 -1.59 11.57 2.45
N VAL A 286 -1.01 11.09 1.35
CA VAL A 286 0.00 10.02 1.40
C VAL A 286 1.32 10.75 1.31
N ASN A 287 1.88 11.12 2.47
CA ASN A 287 3.23 11.64 2.54
C ASN A 287 4.20 10.48 2.70
#